data_AF-A0A7C1W7Q8-F1
#
_entry.id   AF-A0A7C1W7Q8-F1
#
_cell.length_a   1.000
_cell.length_b   1.000
_cell.length_c   1.000
_cell.angle_alpha   90.00
_cell.angle_beta   90.00
_cell.angle_gamma   90.00
#
_symmetry.space_group_name_H-M   'P 1'
#
loop_
_entity.id
_entity.type
_entity.pdbx_description
1 polymer ?
#
loop_
_entity_poly.entity_id
_entity_poly.type
_entity_poly.pdbx_seq_one_letter_code
_entity_poly.pdbx_strand_id
1 'polypeptide(L)' 'MRLVIIILILLLPMVPTFLAIRDVVYRPSDDPQKKMIWLLIIIFLPVLGGLIYFAFKKFRKIAEKIS' A
#
# COMPACT_ATOMS: atom_id res chain seq x y z
N MET A 1 -16.89 -0.95 25.88
CA MET A 1 -16.42 0.28 25.18
C MET A 1 -14.91 0.30 24.91
N ARG A 2 -14.02 0.10 25.90
CA ARG A 2 -12.54 0.21 25.71
C ARG A 2 -11.95 -0.71 24.63
N LEU A 3 -12.34 -1.99 24.61
CA LEU A 3 -11.83 -2.96 23.64
C LEU A 3 -12.23 -2.64 22.19
N VAL A 4 -13.45 -2.13 21.98
CA VAL A 4 -13.95 -1.77 20.64
C VAL A 4 -13.11 -0.66 20.03
N ILE A 5 -12.75 0.35 20.83
CA ILE A 5 -11.91 1.47 20.38
C ILE A 5 -10.50 0.98 20.01
N ILE A 6 -9.92 0.08 20.81
CA ILE A 6 -8.60 -0.49 20.54
C ILE A 6 -8.60 -1.29 19.24
N ILE A 7 -9.63 -2.13 19.04
CA ILE A 7 -9.78 -2.93 17.81
C ILE A 7 -9.94 -2.03 16.59
N LEU A 8 -10.74 -0.96 16.68
CA LEU A 8 -10.89 0.01 15.59
C LEU A 8 -9.58 0.72 15.26
N ILE A 9 -8.82 1.14 16.27
CA ILE A 9 -7.50 1.76 16.07
C ILE A 9 -6.52 0.78 15.42
N LEU A 10 -6.59 -0.51 15.76
CA LEU A 10 -5.74 -1.53 15.15
C LEU A 10 -6.14 -1.88 13.71
N LEU A 11 -7.43 -1.79 13.39
CA LEU A 11 -7.98 -2.07 12.06
C LEU A 11 -7.82 -0.90 11.08
N LEU A 12 -7.88 0.34 11.59
CA LEU A 12 -7.72 1.55 10.78
C LEU A 12 -6.46 1.53 9.89
N PRO A 13 -5.27 1.13 10.38
CA PRO A 13 -4.08 1.03 9.55
C PRO A 13 -4.07 -0.18 8.60
N MET A 14 -4.99 -1.14 8.71
CA MET A 14 -5.12 -2.20 7.69
C MET A 14 -5.76 -1.68 6.39
N VAL A 15 -6.56 -0.61 6.46
CA VAL A 15 -7.20 0.02 5.29
C VAL A 15 -6.20 0.34 4.17
N PRO A 16 -5.08 1.06 4.40
CA PRO A 16 -4.09 1.31 3.35
C PRO A 16 -3.43 0.04 2.80
N THR A 17 -3.36 -1.04 3.59
CA THR A 17 -2.82 -2.33 3.13
C THR A 17 -3.72 -2.92 2.04
N PHE A 18 -5.03 -3.00 2.29
CA PHE A 18 -5.99 -3.51 1.30
C PHE A 18 -6.08 -2.62 0.06
N LEU A 19 -6.04 -1.30 0.24
CA LEU A 19 -6.02 -0.35 -0.88
C LEU A 19 -4.75 -0.51 -1.74
N ALA A 20 -3.59 -0.74 -1.12
CA ALA A 20 -2.34 -0.95 -1.84
C ALA A 20 -2.37 -2.28 -2.64
N ILE A 21 -2.88 -3.37 -2.07
CA ILE A 21 -3.04 -4.65 -2.78
C ILE A 21 -3.96 -4.46 -4.00
N ARG A 22 -5.12 -3.82 -3.81
CA ARG A 22 -6.03 -3.52 -4.91
C ARG A 22 -5.34 -2.70 -5.98
N ASP A 23 -4.64 -1.63 -5.61
CA ASP A 23 -3.94 -0.79 -6.58
C ASP A 23 -2.89 -1.59 -7.37
N VAL A 24 -2.04 -2.38 -6.70
CA VAL A 24 -1.03 -3.23 -7.36
C VAL A 24 -1.64 -4.23 -8.34
N VAL A 25 -2.71 -4.91 -7.95
CA VAL A 25 -3.35 -5.95 -8.78
C VAL A 25 -4.00 -5.33 -10.01
N TYR A 26 -4.82 -4.30 -9.82
CA TYR A 26 -5.65 -3.73 -10.89
C TYR A 26 -4.92 -2.72 -11.77
N ARG A 27 -3.67 -2.33 -11.46
CA ARG A 27 -2.90 -1.39 -12.29
C ARG A 27 -2.42 -2.07 -13.58
N PRO A 28 -2.87 -1.67 -14.78
CA PRO A 28 -2.57 -2.41 -16.00
C PRO A 28 -1.13 -2.21 -16.53
N SER A 29 -0.43 -1.18 -16.06
CA SER A 29 0.79 -0.65 -16.67
C SER A 29 2.10 -0.96 -15.92
N ASP A 30 2.06 -1.75 -14.84
CA ASP A 30 3.27 -2.16 -14.13
C ASP A 30 3.75 -3.55 -14.56
N ASP A 31 5.06 -3.67 -14.73
CA ASP A 31 5.78 -4.93 -14.95
C ASP A 31 5.34 -6.01 -13.94
N PRO A 32 5.03 -7.24 -14.39
CA PRO A 32 4.60 -8.33 -13.50
C PRO A 32 5.55 -8.59 -12.32
N GLN A 33 6.86 -8.45 -12.52
CA GLN A 33 7.85 -8.62 -11.45
C GLN A 33 7.73 -7.51 -10.40
N LYS A 34 7.56 -6.26 -10.82
CA LYS A 34 7.37 -5.12 -9.91
C LYS A 34 6.10 -5.26 -9.08
N LYS A 35 5.01 -5.75 -9.69
CA LYS A 35 3.77 -6.05 -8.97
C LYS A 35 4.02 -7.10 -7.87
N MET A 36 4.71 -8.18 -8.20
CA MET A 36 4.98 -9.27 -7.26
C MET A 36 5.82 -8.81 -6.07
N ILE A 37 6.86 -7.99 -6.29
CA ILE A 37 7.69 -7.41 -5.23
C ILE A 37 6.86 -6.53 -4.30
N TRP A 38 6.02 -5.64 -4.86
CA TRP A 38 5.14 -4.79 -4.05
C TRP A 38 4.13 -5.60 -3.25
N LEU A 39 3.53 -6.63 -3.85
CA LEU A 39 2.62 -7.53 -3.15
C LEU A 39 3.32 -8.21 -1.96
N LEU A 40 4.55 -8.70 -2.16
CA LEU A 40 5.35 -9.34 -1.13
C LEU A 40 5.61 -8.38 0.05
N ILE A 41 6.01 -7.14 -0.24
CA ILE A 41 6.24 -6.11 0.78
C ILE A 41 4.95 -5.81 1.55
N ILE A 42 3.81 -5.68 0.86
CA ILE A 42 2.52 -5.35 1.50
C ILE A 42 1.99 -6.51 2.36
N ILE A 43 2.23 -7.76 1.94
CA ILE A 43 1.81 -8.96 2.68
C ILE A 43 2.69 -9.22 3.90
N PHE A 44 4.01 -9.09 3.77
CA PHE A 44 4.96 -9.36 4.88
C PHE A 44 5.02 -8.21 5.88
N LEU A 45 4.85 -6.97 5.43
CA LEU A 45 4.77 -5.77 6.25
C LEU A 45 3.39 -5.13 6.07
N PRO A 46 2.32 -5.70 6.66
CA PRO A 46 1.03 -5.03 6.67
C PRO A 46 1.15 -3.68 7.39
N VAL A 47 0.29 -2.73 7.03
CA VAL A 47 0.38 -1.31 7.42
C VAL A 47 1.55 -0.58 6.77
N LEU A 48 2.80 -0.95 7.10
CA LEU A 48 4.00 -0.27 6.62
C LEU A 48 4.17 -0.40 5.11
N GLY A 49 3.99 -1.60 4.56
CA GLY A 49 4.11 -1.87 3.13
C GLY A 49 3.06 -1.13 2.30
N GLY A 50 1.83 -1.04 2.81
CA GLY A 50 0.78 -0.22 2.20
C GLY A 50 1.12 1.28 2.23
N LEU A 51 1.63 1.78 3.36
CA LEU A 51 2.07 3.18 3.49
C LEU A 51 3.22 3.52 2.54
N ILE A 52 4.24 2.65 2.50
CA ILE A 52 5.43 2.78 1.64
C ILE A 52 5.02 2.74 0.17
N TYR A 53 4.09 1.86 -0.20
CA TYR A 53 3.57 1.79 -1.57
C TYR A 53 2.99 3.13 -2.02
N PHE A 54 2.08 3.71 -1.23
CA PHE A 54 1.46 4.99 -1.57
C PHE A 54 2.46 6.16 -1.55
N ALA A 55 3.39 6.17 -0.61
CA ALA A 55 4.46 7.16 -0.57
C ALA A 55 5.32 7.09 -1.83
N PHE A 56 5.82 5.90 -2.18
CA PHE A 56 6.65 5.68 -3.36
C PHE A 56 5.92 6.03 -4.66
N LYS A 57 4.64 5.65 -4.77
CA LYS A 57 3.79 6.04 -5.89
C LYS A 57 3.68 7.55 -6.05
N LYS A 58 3.55 8.31 -4.95
CA LYS A 58 3.51 9.77 -4.96
C LYS A 58 4.86 10.36 -5.39
N PHE A 59 5.97 9.85 -4.88
CA PHE A 59 7.32 10.29 -5.27
C PHE A 59 7.59 10.04 -6.76
N ARG A 60 7.26 8.85 -7.27
CA ARG A 60 7.41 8.53 -8.70
C ARG A 60 6.60 9.47 -9.59
N LYS A 61 5.35 9.78 -9.21
CA LYS A 61 4.50 10.71 -9.96
C LYS A 61 5.05 12.15 -9.98
N ILE A 62 5.73 12.56 -8.91
CA ILE A 62 6.39 13.88 -8.85
C ILE A 62 7.64 13.89 -9.75
N ALA A 63 8.45 12.84 -9.72
CA ALA A 63 9.63 12.70 -10.56
C ALA A 63 9.26 12.70 -12.06
N GLU A 64 8.23 11.96 -12.45
CA GLU A 64 7.71 11.94 -13.83
C GLU A 64 7.15 13.31 -14.29
N LYS A 65 6.79 14.21 -13.38
CA LYS A 65 6.27 15.55 -13.71
C LYS A 65 7.38 16.58 -13.91
N ILE A 66 8.58 16.34 -13.35
CA ILE A 66 9.71 17.28 -13.39
C ILE A 66 10.67 16.96 -14.56
N SER A 67 10.68 15.70 -15.02
CA SER A 67 11.37 15.27 -16.24
C SER A 67 10.58 15.63 -17.51
#